data_AF-A0A661LKM3-F1
#
_entry.id   AF-A0A661LKM3-F1
#
_cell.length_a   1.000
_cell.length_b   1.000
_cell.length_c   1.000
_cell.angle_alpha   90.00
_cell.angle_beta   90.00
_cell.angle_gamma   90.00
#
_symmetry.space_group_name_H-M   'P 1'
#
loop_
_entity.id
_entity.type
_entity.pdbx_description
1 polymer ?
#
loop_
_entity_poly.entity_id
_entity_poly.type
_entity_poly.pdbx_seq_one_letter_code
_entity_poly.pdbx_strand_id
1 'polypeptide(L)'
;MIIKMGDKTPVSNWDEWLDGFLNYLRVERGLSNNSLEAYSRDISQFLSSIDGGKRHPSEVSQGDVLKYIMTLSRYKAPRSVARNLSAIKTF
;
A
#
# COMPACT_ATOMS: atom_id res chain seq x y z
N MET A 1 -25.65 -22.72 17.50
CA MET A 1 -25.57 -21.25 17.53
C MET A 1 -24.10 -20.89 17.43
N ILE A 2 -23.64 -20.45 16.26
CA ILE A 2 -22.22 -20.16 15.98
C ILE A 2 -22.08 -18.65 15.85
N ILE A 3 -21.34 -18.03 16.77
CA ILE A 3 -20.82 -16.68 16.60
C ILE A 3 -19.39 -16.84 16.08
N LYS A 4 -19.18 -16.59 14.78
CA LYS A 4 -17.86 -16.41 14.19
C LYS A 4 -17.26 -15.13 14.79
N MET A 5 -16.36 -15.26 15.77
CA MET A 5 -15.44 -14.18 16.11
C MET A 5 -14.46 -14.00 14.96
N GLY A 6 -14.35 -12.76 14.49
CA GLY A 6 -13.65 -12.37 13.28
C GLY A 6 -12.21 -12.85 13.25
N ASP A 7 -11.89 -13.45 12.12
CA ASP A 7 -10.54 -13.66 11.60
C ASP A 7 -9.77 -12.34 11.63
N LYS A 8 -9.01 -12.09 12.70
CA LYS A 8 -7.92 -11.13 12.66
C LYS A 8 -6.70 -11.92 12.22
N THR A 9 -6.43 -11.84 10.92
CA THR A 9 -5.14 -12.18 10.34
C THR A 9 -4.01 -11.54 11.17
N PRO A 10 -2.83 -12.16 11.24
CA PRO A 10 -1.72 -11.63 12.03
C PRO A 10 -1.47 -10.19 11.61
N VAL A 11 -1.47 -9.27 12.58
CA VAL A 11 -1.20 -7.83 12.37
C VAL A 11 0.06 -7.73 11.51
N SER A 12 -0.09 -7.19 10.31
CA SER A 12 1.04 -7.13 9.39
C SER A 12 2.02 -6.10 9.94
N ASN A 13 3.33 -6.31 9.79
CA ASN A 13 4.36 -5.32 10.16
C ASN A 13 4.17 -3.96 9.48
N TRP A 14 3.25 -3.84 8.53
CA TRP A 14 3.02 -2.69 7.69
C TRP A 14 1.79 -1.86 8.07
N ASP A 15 0.89 -2.39 8.92
CA ASP A 15 -0.38 -1.73 9.23
C ASP A 15 -0.14 -0.39 9.93
N GLU A 16 0.77 -0.35 10.91
CA GLU A 16 1.16 0.88 11.62
C GLU A 16 1.79 1.91 10.68
N TRP A 17 2.59 1.46 9.70
CA TRP A 17 3.21 2.33 8.72
C TRP A 17 2.16 2.93 7.77
N LEU A 18 1.22 2.11 7.30
CA LEU A 18 0.14 2.54 6.42
C LEU A 18 -0.78 3.53 7.13
N ASP A 19 -1.17 3.26 8.37
CA ASP A 19 -1.99 4.17 9.16
C ASP A 19 -1.28 5.50 9.42
N GLY A 20 0.00 5.46 9.78
CA GLY A 20 0.83 6.66 9.94
C GLY A 20 0.92 7.48 8.65
N PHE A 21 1.13 6.83 7.52
CA PHE A 21 1.16 7.47 6.21
C PHE A 21 -0.17 8.11 5.83
N LEU A 22 -1.29 7.42 6.01
CA LEU A 22 -2.61 7.96 5.72
C LEU A 22 -2.97 9.13 6.65
N ASN A 23 -2.53 9.07 7.91
CA ASN A 23 -2.68 10.19 8.83
C ASN A 23 -1.84 11.40 8.39
N TYR A 24 -0.58 11.19 8.00
CA TYR A 24 0.27 12.24 7.43
C TYR A 24 -0.38 12.91 6.20
N LEU A 25 -0.87 12.10 5.24
CA LEU A 25 -1.54 12.63 4.05
C LEU A 25 -2.81 13.42 4.39
N ARG A 26 -3.53 13.03 5.44
CA ARG A 26 -4.74 13.71 5.89
C ARG A 26 -4.42 15.03 6.57
N VAL A 27 -3.53 15.00 7.56
CA VAL A 27 -3.26 16.14 8.45
C VAL A 27 -2.33 17.15 7.78
N GLU A 28 -1.18 16.70 7.28
CA GLU A 28 -0.14 17.60 6.75
C GLU A 28 -0.42 18.02 5.31
N ARG A 29 -1.03 17.13 4.51
CA ARG A 29 -1.30 17.41 3.08
C ARG A 29 -2.74 17.76 2.77
N GLY A 30 -3.65 17.68 3.75
CA GLY A 30 -5.05 18.04 3.57
C GLY A 30 -5.76 17.26 2.46
N LEU A 31 -5.33 16.02 2.17
CA LEU A 31 -5.91 15.25 1.07
C LEU A 31 -7.35 14.83 1.37
N SER A 32 -8.20 14.87 0.32
CA SER A 32 -9.59 14.42 0.41
C SER A 32 -9.69 12.92 0.70
N ASN A 33 -10.81 12.47 1.28
CA ASN A 33 -11.06 11.05 1.56
C ASN A 33 -10.88 10.16 0.32
N ASN A 34 -11.39 10.60 -0.84
CA ASN A 34 -11.22 9.87 -2.10
C ASN A 34 -9.75 9.68 -2.47
N SER A 35 -8.90 10.69 -2.17
CA SER A 35 -7.46 10.61 -2.40
C SER A 35 -6.82 9.66 -1.39
N LEU A 36 -7.16 9.75 -0.11
CA LEU A 36 -6.65 8.85 0.94
C LEU A 36 -6.97 7.39 0.62
N GLU A 37 -8.21 7.09 0.23
CA GLU A 37 -8.58 5.73 -0.18
C GLU A 37 -7.80 5.25 -1.41
N ALA A 38 -7.56 6.14 -2.38
CA ALA A 38 -6.79 5.80 -3.55
C ALA A 38 -5.33 5.47 -3.19
N TYR A 39 -4.72 6.23 -2.28
CA TYR A 39 -3.37 5.95 -1.77
C TYR A 39 -3.35 4.67 -0.92
N SER A 40 -4.32 4.47 -0.03
CA SER A 40 -4.46 3.24 0.77
C SER A 40 -4.52 2.00 -0.13
N ARG A 41 -5.39 2.00 -1.13
CA ARG A 41 -5.50 0.88 -2.09
C ARG A 41 -4.22 0.61 -2.87
N ASP A 42 -3.48 1.65 -3.24
CA ASP A 42 -2.22 1.51 -3.97
C ASP A 42 -1.13 0.89 -3.10
N ILE A 43 -0.94 1.43 -1.89
CA ILE A 43 0.07 0.90 -0.96
C ILE A 43 -0.28 -0.54 -0.54
N SER A 44 -1.52 -0.84 -0.19
CA SER A 44 -1.92 -2.21 0.17
C SER A 44 -1.66 -3.22 -0.96
N GLN A 45 -1.88 -2.84 -2.23
CA GLN A 45 -1.55 -3.69 -3.37
C GLN A 45 -0.04 -3.88 -3.54
N PHE A 46 0.75 -2.83 -3.34
CA PHE A 46 2.21 -2.91 -3.39
C PHE A 46 2.75 -3.84 -2.29
N LEU A 47 2.31 -3.66 -1.05
CA LEU A 47 2.72 -4.48 0.09
C LEU A 47 2.34 -5.96 -0.10
N SER A 48 1.15 -6.22 -0.63
CA SER A 48 0.70 -7.58 -0.96
C SER A 48 1.57 -8.23 -2.04
N SER A 49 2.18 -7.45 -2.93
CA SER A 49 3.07 -7.95 -3.98
C SER A 49 4.46 -8.35 -3.45
N ILE A 50 4.83 -7.85 -2.28
CA ILE A 50 6.11 -8.12 -1.62
C ILE A 50 5.92 -9.30 -0.66
N ASP A 51 6.10 -10.52 -1.18
CA ASP A 51 6.06 -11.76 -0.40
C ASP A 51 4.78 -11.93 0.45
N GLY A 52 3.64 -11.45 -0.08
CA GLY A 52 2.35 -11.48 0.62
C GLY A 52 2.31 -10.61 1.88
N GLY A 53 3.16 -9.59 1.99
CA GLY A 53 3.23 -8.68 3.15
C GLY A 53 4.04 -9.21 4.33
N LYS A 54 4.81 -10.30 4.14
CA LYS A 54 5.54 -10.97 5.23
C LYS A 54 6.98 -10.46 5.46
N ARG A 55 7.56 -9.76 4.49
CA ARG A 55 8.89 -9.14 4.63
C ARG A 55 8.83 -7.89 5.52
N HIS A 56 9.89 -7.66 6.29
CA HIS A 56 10.02 -6.45 7.10
C HIS A 56 10.30 -5.22 6.19
N PRO A 57 9.85 -4.00 6.56
CA PRO A 57 10.05 -2.82 5.72
C PRO A 57 11.49 -2.54 5.29
N SER A 58 12.45 -2.79 6.17
CA SER A 58 13.88 -2.61 5.88
C SER A 58 14.44 -3.56 4.82
N GLU A 59 13.70 -4.60 4.44
CA GLU A 59 14.13 -5.61 3.47
C GLU A 59 13.60 -5.33 2.05
N VAL A 60 12.82 -4.26 1.87
CA VAL A 60 12.30 -3.86 0.56
C VAL A 60 13.37 -3.13 -0.23
N SER A 61 13.67 -3.66 -1.42
CA SER A 61 14.68 -3.11 -2.32
C SER A 61 14.08 -2.25 -3.44
N GLN A 62 14.90 -1.43 -4.09
CA GLN A 62 14.51 -0.75 -5.33
C GLN A 62 14.09 -1.74 -6.44
N GLY A 63 14.67 -2.95 -6.45
CA GLY A 63 14.31 -4.01 -7.39
C GLY A 63 12.87 -4.51 -7.20
N ASP A 64 12.39 -4.56 -5.95
CA ASP A 64 11.00 -4.93 -5.65
C ASP A 64 10.02 -3.89 -6.20
N VAL A 65 10.32 -2.60 -5.99
CA VAL A 65 9.52 -1.48 -6.52
C VAL A 65 9.48 -1.54 -8.05
N LEU A 66 10.63 -1.71 -8.71
CA LEU A 66 10.70 -1.78 -10.17
C LEU A 66 9.90 -2.97 -10.71
N LYS A 67 10.05 -4.15 -10.11
CA LYS A 67 9.30 -5.36 -10.48
C LYS A 67 7.79 -5.16 -10.35
N TYR A 68 7.34 -4.49 -9.29
CA TYR A 68 5.94 -4.16 -9.09
C TYR A 68 5.41 -3.18 -10.15
N ILE A 69 6.12 -2.09 -10.41
CA ILE A 69 5.72 -1.08 -11.40
C ILE A 69 5.68 -1.67 -12.82
N MET A 70 6.68 -2.47 -13.20
CA MET A 70 6.69 -3.21 -14.47
C MET A 70 5.55 -4.23 -14.57
N THR A 71 5.05 -4.73 -13.44
CA THR A 71 3.89 -5.61 -13.41
C THR A 71 2.61 -4.83 -13.65
N LEU A 72 2.39 -3.71 -12.92
CA LEU A 72 1.24 -2.84 -13.11
C LEU A 72 1.13 -2.31 -14.55
N SER A 73 2.24 -1.93 -15.16
CA SER A 73 2.25 -1.36 -16.52
C SER A 73 1.72 -2.31 -17.58
N ARG A 74 1.64 -3.62 -17.32
CA ARG A 74 1.06 -4.60 -18.25
C ARG A 74 -0.47 -4.55 -18.31
N TYR A 75 -1.14 -4.03 -17.29
CA TYR A 75 -2.62 -4.09 -17.19
C TYR A 75 -3.29 -2.84 -16.61
N LYS A 76 -2.54 -1.81 -16.23
CA LYS A 76 -3.06 -0.52 -15.78
C LYS A 76 -2.72 0.59 -16.76
N ALA A 77 -3.62 1.57 -16.88
CA ALA A 77 -3.37 2.78 -17.65
C ALA A 77 -2.16 3.57 -17.08
N PRO A 78 -1.41 4.30 -17.92
CA PRO A 78 -0.22 5.06 -17.50
C PRO A 78 -0.46 6.00 -16.31
N ARG A 79 -1.62 6.67 -16.28
CA ARG A 79 -2.02 7.56 -15.17
C ARG A 79 -2.11 6.81 -13.84
N SER A 80 -2.63 5.58 -13.86
CA SER A 80 -2.74 4.74 -12.65
C SER A 80 -1.39 4.25 -12.18
N VAL A 81 -0.49 3.91 -13.12
CA VAL A 81 0.90 3.53 -12.80
C VAL A 81 1.66 4.70 -12.18
N ALA A 82 1.54 5.90 -12.75
CA ALA A 82 2.17 7.11 -12.22
C ALA A 82 1.68 7.44 -10.79
N ARG A 83 0.37 7.26 -10.53
CA ARG A 83 -0.19 7.44 -9.19
C ARG A 83 0.34 6.41 -8.19
N ASN A 84 0.44 5.14 -8.59
CA ASN A 84 1.03 4.09 -7.77
C ASN A 84 2.49 4.40 -7.41
N LEU A 85 3.29 4.81 -8.41
CA LEU A 85 4.67 5.20 -8.19
C LEU A 85 4.78 6.41 -7.25
N SER A 86 3.90 7.41 -7.39
CA SER A 86 3.85 8.54 -6.48
C SER A 86 3.50 8.12 -5.05
N ALA A 87 2.57 7.19 -4.88
CA ALA A 87 2.22 6.66 -3.57
C ALA A 87 3.42 5.98 -2.93
N ILE A 88 4.07 5.04 -3.64
CA ILE A 88 5.24 4.30 -3.16
C ILE A 88 6.42 5.22 -2.83
N LYS A 89 6.63 6.30 -3.60
CA LYS A 89 7.71 7.26 -3.31
C LYS A 89 7.46 8.13 -2.08
N THR A 90 6.20 8.32 -1.71
CA THR A 90 5.82 9.19 -0.58
C THR A 90 5.69 8.39 0.71
N PHE A 91 5.35 7.10 0.60
CA PHE A 91 5.31 6.12 1.68
C PHE A 91 6.72 5.74 2.12
#